data_AF-A0A497SUC3-F1
#
_entry.id   AF-A0A497SUC3-F1
#
_cell.length_a   1.000
_cell.length_b   1.000
_cell.length_c   1.000
_cell.angle_alpha   90.00
_cell.angle_beta   90.00
_cell.angle_gamma   90.00
#
_symmetry.space_group_name_H-M   'P 1'
#
loop_
_entity.id
_entity.type
_entity.pdbx_description
1 polymer ?
#
loop_
_entity_poly.entity_id
_entity_poly.type
_entity_poly.pdbx_seq_one_letter_code
_entity_poly.pdbx_strand_id
1 'polypeptide(L)'
;MNQGDFIKIDYVGRVADTNEIFDLTVESIAKKENIYNEKQKYGPVLVVIGAGMVISGVEKELKKMKTGEEREFTVKPEEAFGKRKPELIKILPLSGFLKNKINPVPGIYVTIDGQQAKIQSVTSGRVRADFNHPLAGKTLKYWVKITKHITDTKEKIESLLKHYMLNYSVEVQGNKAIIINKKEIPNPLQKFIKDMLSKWIPEIKTVEFETKENKTKEKL
;
A
#
# COMPACT_ATOMS: atom_id res chain seq x y z
N MET A 1 11.46 7.37 14.64
CA MET A 1 11.81 6.22 13.79
C MET A 1 12.87 6.60 12.77
N ASN A 2 13.80 5.71 12.48
CA ASN A 2 14.93 5.91 11.58
C ASN A 2 14.70 5.23 10.23
N GLN A 3 15.50 5.60 9.23
CA GLN A 3 15.51 4.95 7.92
C GLN A 3 15.78 3.45 8.06
N GLY A 4 14.95 2.62 7.43
CA GLY A 4 15.07 1.16 7.49
C GLY A 4 14.39 0.51 8.70
N ASP A 5 13.84 1.28 9.64
CA ASP A 5 13.06 0.72 10.75
C ASP A 5 11.79 0.01 10.22
N PHE A 6 11.46 -1.12 10.82
CA PHE A 6 10.27 -1.91 10.51
C PHE A 6 9.22 -1.64 11.58
N ILE A 7 8.09 -1.07 11.21
CA ILE A 7 7.02 -0.79 12.15
C ILE A 7 5.70 -1.37 11.68
N LYS A 8 4.83 -1.70 12.64
CA LYS A 8 3.41 -1.91 12.37
C LYS A 8 2.64 -0.68 12.79
N ILE A 9 1.73 -0.23 11.94
CA ILE A 9 0.89 0.92 12.20
C ILE A 9 -0.58 0.58 12.03
N ASP A 10 -1.41 1.19 12.86
CA ASP A 10 -2.81 1.41 12.52
C ASP A 10 -3.01 2.83 12.01
N TYR A 11 -3.97 3.03 11.11
CA TYR A 11 -4.31 4.37 10.64
C TYR A 11 -5.78 4.50 10.22
N VAL A 12 -6.22 5.76 10.17
CA VAL A 12 -7.46 6.20 9.54
C VAL A 12 -7.15 7.42 8.70
N GLY A 13 -7.35 7.33 7.39
CA GLY A 13 -7.18 8.41 6.42
C GLY A 13 -8.53 9.03 6.05
N ARG A 14 -8.65 10.35 6.19
CA ARG A 14 -9.84 11.13 5.88
C ARG A 14 -9.55 12.25 4.91
N VAL A 15 -10.53 12.61 4.09
CA VAL A 15 -10.47 13.87 3.34
C VAL A 15 -10.80 15.01 4.30
N ALA A 16 -9.95 16.04 4.38
CA ALA A 16 -10.03 17.03 5.45
C ALA A 16 -11.28 17.93 5.38
N ASP A 17 -11.82 18.18 4.19
CA ASP A 17 -12.99 19.03 3.96
C ASP A 17 -14.32 18.32 4.23
N THR A 18 -14.44 17.05 3.84
CA THR A 18 -15.68 16.26 4.00
C THR A 18 -15.68 15.34 5.22
N ASN A 19 -14.51 15.14 5.85
CA ASN A 19 -14.28 14.15 6.90
C ASN A 19 -14.55 12.67 6.47
N GLU A 20 -14.74 12.44 5.17
CA GLU A 20 -14.97 11.13 4.57
C GLU A 20 -13.74 10.25 4.75
N ILE A 21 -13.92 9.03 5.28
CA ILE A 21 -12.86 8.03 5.35
C ILE A 21 -12.67 7.44 3.96
N PHE A 22 -11.45 7.54 3.42
CA PHE A 22 -11.11 6.89 2.16
C PHE A 22 -10.29 5.60 2.36
N ASP A 23 -9.61 5.45 3.50
CA ASP A 23 -8.83 4.27 3.82
C ASP A 23 -8.59 4.13 5.33
N LEU A 24 -8.52 2.91 5.85
CA LEU A 24 -8.29 2.61 7.26
C LEU A 24 -7.87 1.17 7.51
N THR A 25 -7.15 0.96 8.62
CA THR A 25 -6.83 -0.38 9.14
C THR A 25 -7.72 -0.80 10.32
N VAL A 26 -8.41 0.14 10.97
CA VAL A 26 -9.09 -0.10 12.24
C VAL A 26 -10.52 -0.61 12.02
N GLU A 27 -10.74 -1.91 12.25
CA GLU A 27 -12.02 -2.58 12.02
C GLU A 27 -13.19 -1.98 12.82
N SER A 28 -12.95 -1.65 14.09
CA SER A 28 -13.99 -1.09 14.97
C SER A 28 -14.50 0.26 14.48
N ILE A 29 -13.61 1.07 13.90
CA ILE A 29 -13.98 2.35 13.26
C ILE A 29 -14.73 2.08 11.97
N ALA A 30 -14.30 1.12 11.15
CA ALA A 30 -15.01 0.75 9.92
C ALA A 30 -16.47 0.35 10.20
N LYS A 31 -16.70 -0.45 11.24
CA LYS A 31 -18.04 -0.86 11.68
C LYS A 31 -18.86 0.32 12.20
N LYS A 32 -18.27 1.16 13.06
CA LYS A 32 -18.94 2.34 13.62
C LYS A 32 -19.39 3.33 12.54
N GLU A 33 -18.61 3.46 11.47
CA GLU A 33 -18.84 4.40 10.37
C GLU A 33 -19.64 3.78 9.21
N ASN A 34 -20.13 2.55 9.36
CA ASN A 34 -20.87 1.79 8.34
C ASN A 34 -20.13 1.62 6.99
N ILE A 35 -18.80 1.52 7.03
CA ILE A 35 -17.94 1.28 5.86
C ILE A 35 -17.18 -0.05 5.95
N TYR A 36 -17.57 -0.92 6.88
CA TYR A 36 -16.96 -2.23 7.06
C TYR A 36 -17.14 -3.09 5.80
N ASN A 37 -16.05 -3.76 5.40
CA ASN A 37 -16.01 -4.65 4.25
C ASN A 37 -15.43 -6.01 4.65
N GLU A 38 -16.25 -7.06 4.58
CA GLU A 38 -15.86 -8.44 4.94
C GLU A 38 -14.69 -8.98 4.11
N LYS A 39 -14.46 -8.46 2.90
CA LYS A 39 -13.35 -8.87 2.04
C LYS A 39 -12.04 -8.17 2.40
N GLN A 40 -12.09 -7.09 3.18
CA GLN A 40 -10.92 -6.34 3.62
C GLN A 40 -10.32 -6.97 4.87
N LYS A 41 -9.00 -7.13 4.88
CA LYS A 41 -8.27 -7.52 6.09
C LYS A 41 -7.93 -6.26 6.88
N TYR A 42 -8.53 -6.14 8.06
CA TYR A 42 -8.22 -5.09 9.02
C TYR A 42 -7.05 -5.47 9.94
N GLY A 43 -6.53 -4.48 10.65
CA GLY A 43 -5.45 -4.59 11.62
C GLY A 43 -4.12 -3.96 11.16
N PRO A 44 -3.12 -3.94 12.05
CA PRO A 44 -1.89 -3.19 11.80
C PRO A 44 -1.14 -3.68 10.56
N VAL A 45 -0.69 -2.72 9.74
CA VAL A 45 0.06 -2.98 8.51
C VAL A 45 1.54 -2.68 8.67
N LEU A 46 2.39 -3.41 7.95
CA LEU A 46 3.82 -3.17 7.91
C LEU A 46 4.12 -1.87 7.16
N VAL A 47 4.98 -1.04 7.74
CA VAL A 47 5.68 0.05 7.05
C VAL A 47 7.17 -0.08 7.33
N VAL A 48 7.97 -0.11 6.27
CA VAL A 48 9.42 0.04 6.37
C VAL A 48 9.77 1.49 6.06
N ILE A 49 10.40 2.18 7.01
CA ILE A 49 10.66 3.61 6.89
C ILE A 49 11.61 3.89 5.73
N GLY A 50 11.14 4.70 4.79
CA GLY A 50 11.84 5.08 3.57
C GLY A 50 11.68 4.09 2.42
N ALA A 51 10.81 3.08 2.55
CA ALA A 51 10.46 2.18 1.47
C ALA A 51 9.38 2.73 0.53
N GLY A 52 8.80 3.89 0.84
CA GLY A 52 7.72 4.49 0.04
C GLY A 52 6.40 3.70 0.13
N MET A 53 6.20 2.96 1.22
CA MET A 53 4.98 2.16 1.47
C MET A 53 3.76 3.02 1.85
N VAL A 54 4.00 4.25 2.29
CA VAL A 54 2.97 5.23 2.63
C VAL A 54 3.29 6.56 1.95
N ILE A 55 2.28 7.44 1.83
CA ILE A 55 2.49 8.79 1.29
C ILE A 55 3.53 9.56 2.11
N SER A 56 4.28 10.42 1.44
CA SER A 56 5.46 11.09 2.03
C SER A 56 5.15 11.88 3.30
N GLY A 57 3.98 12.51 3.39
CA GLY A 57 3.57 13.25 4.60
C GLY A 57 3.35 12.35 5.81
N VAL A 58 2.79 11.16 5.61
CA VAL A 58 2.63 10.16 6.68
C VAL A 58 3.99 9.64 7.13
N GLU A 59 4.90 9.33 6.20
CA GLU A 59 6.24 8.88 6.57
C GLU A 59 7.03 9.93 7.36
N LYS A 60 6.92 11.22 6.98
CA LYS A 60 7.55 12.34 7.71
C LYS A 60 7.08 12.41 9.16
N GLU A 61 5.81 12.17 9.41
CA GLU A 61 5.27 12.15 10.78
C GLU A 61 5.68 10.89 11.55
N LEU A 62 5.66 9.72 10.91
CA LEU A 62 6.14 8.47 11.52
C LEU A 62 7.60 8.55 11.98
N LYS A 63 8.47 9.24 11.23
CA LYS A 63 9.87 9.48 11.61
C LYS A 63 9.99 10.23 12.94
N LYS A 64 9.03 11.09 13.29
CA LYS A 64 8.97 11.87 14.53
C LYS A 64 8.27 11.16 15.69
N MET A 65 7.71 9.98 15.46
CA MET A 65 6.95 9.23 16.46
C MET A 65 7.79 8.11 17.09
N LYS A 66 7.35 7.66 18.28
CA LYS A 66 7.88 6.49 18.99
C LYS A 66 6.88 5.33 19.00
N THR A 67 7.35 4.12 19.29
CA THR A 67 6.47 2.94 19.43
C THR A 67 5.45 3.17 20.54
N GLY A 68 4.19 2.81 20.27
CA GLY A 68 3.05 3.01 21.17
C GLY A 68 2.37 4.37 21.01
N GLU A 69 3.02 5.35 20.37
CA GLU A 69 2.47 6.68 20.17
C GLU A 69 1.35 6.67 19.10
N GLU A 70 0.35 7.49 19.33
CA GLU A 70 -0.68 7.84 18.35
C GLU A 70 -0.70 9.35 18.10
N ARG A 71 -1.01 9.74 16.87
CA ARG A 71 -0.99 11.15 16.45
C ARG A 71 -2.03 11.41 15.38
N GLU A 72 -2.66 12.57 15.46
CA GLU A 72 -3.43 13.14 14.35
C GLU A 72 -2.66 14.28 13.69
N PHE A 73 -2.70 14.33 12.36
CA PHE A 73 -2.06 15.38 11.59
C PHE A 73 -2.72 15.56 10.21
N THR A 74 -2.40 16.68 9.58
CA THR A 74 -2.89 17.03 8.25
C THR A 74 -1.77 16.89 7.23
N VAL A 75 -2.07 16.28 6.08
CA VAL A 75 -1.16 16.10 4.96
C VAL A 75 -1.65 16.94 3.79
N LYS A 76 -0.79 17.84 3.31
CA LYS A 76 -1.09 18.69 2.14
C LYS A 76 -1.03 17.86 0.84
N PRO A 77 -1.70 18.30 -0.24
CA PRO A 77 -1.73 17.57 -1.50
C PRO A 77 -0.34 17.19 -2.02
N GLU A 78 0.65 18.09 -1.89
CA GLU A 78 2.03 17.88 -2.37
C GLU A 78 2.74 16.72 -1.69
N GLU A 79 2.34 16.38 -0.46
CA GLU A 79 2.91 15.30 0.34
C GLU A 79 2.02 14.04 0.36
N ALA A 80 0.86 14.11 -0.30
CA ALA A 80 -0.12 13.04 -0.47
C ALA A 80 -0.16 12.55 -1.94
N PHE A 81 -1.27 12.78 -2.64
CA PHE A 81 -1.51 12.32 -4.01
C PHE A 81 -1.19 13.38 -5.08
N GLY A 82 -0.43 14.41 -4.71
CA GLY A 82 -0.04 15.52 -5.56
C GLY A 82 -1.14 16.57 -5.73
N LYS A 83 -0.76 17.69 -6.36
CA LYS A 83 -1.70 18.70 -6.81
C LYS A 83 -2.55 18.16 -7.97
N ARG A 84 -3.79 18.62 -8.05
CA ARG A 84 -4.62 18.40 -9.23
C ARG A 84 -4.01 19.14 -10.42
N LYS A 85 -3.79 18.44 -11.52
CA LYS A 85 -3.14 18.90 -12.74
C LYS A 85 -4.20 19.26 -13.80
N PRO A 86 -4.37 20.53 -14.18
CA PRO A 86 -5.31 20.94 -15.22
C PRO A 86 -5.07 20.25 -16.56
N GLU A 87 -3.82 19.95 -16.89
CA GLU A 87 -3.40 19.28 -18.12
C GLU A 87 -3.88 17.81 -18.20
N LEU A 88 -4.23 17.19 -17.08
CA LEU A 88 -4.85 15.86 -17.03
C LEU A 88 -6.38 15.92 -17.18
N ILE A 89 -6.97 17.10 -17.34
CA ILE A 89 -8.39 17.25 -17.66
C ILE A 89 -8.53 17.39 -19.17
N LYS A 90 -9.14 16.41 -19.81
CA LYS A 90 -9.28 16.34 -21.26
C LYS A 90 -10.73 16.52 -21.69
N ILE A 91 -10.91 17.15 -22.85
CA ILE A 91 -12.19 17.24 -23.54
C ILE A 91 -12.17 16.22 -24.67
N LEU A 92 -13.05 15.22 -24.58
CA LEU A 92 -13.11 14.10 -25.50
C LEU A 92 -14.47 14.08 -26.22
N PRO A 93 -14.54 13.57 -27.47
CA PRO A 93 -15.80 13.47 -28.20
C PRO A 93 -16.70 12.38 -27.58
N LEU A 94 -17.98 12.69 -27.36
CA LEU A 94 -18.97 11.74 -26.82
C LEU A 94 -19.07 10.46 -27.67
N SER A 95 -18.95 10.61 -29.00
CA SER A 95 -18.99 9.48 -29.93
C SER A 95 -17.94 8.41 -29.64
N GLY A 96 -16.77 8.78 -29.09
CA GLY A 96 -15.74 7.84 -28.68
C GLY A 96 -16.17 6.94 -27.52
N PHE A 97 -16.93 7.49 -26.57
CA PHE A 97 -17.46 6.71 -25.44
C PHE A 97 -18.54 5.75 -25.92
N LEU A 98 -19.49 6.25 -26.72
CA LEU A 98 -20.62 5.45 -27.21
C LEU A 98 -20.17 4.30 -28.12
N LYS A 99 -19.14 4.52 -28.96
CA LYS A 99 -18.53 3.45 -29.77
C LYS A 99 -17.98 2.31 -28.91
N ASN A 100 -17.48 2.63 -27.72
CA ASN A 100 -16.99 1.66 -26.74
C ASN A 100 -18.08 1.18 -25.77
N LYS A 101 -19.36 1.47 -26.05
CA LYS A 101 -20.53 1.14 -25.19
C LYS A 101 -20.42 1.73 -23.78
N ILE A 102 -19.72 2.84 -23.63
CA ILE A 102 -19.61 3.59 -22.38
C ILE A 102 -20.66 4.71 -22.40
N ASN A 103 -21.50 4.77 -21.37
CA ASN A 103 -22.42 5.88 -21.15
C ASN A 103 -21.81 6.87 -20.13
N PRO A 104 -21.17 7.98 -20.56
CA PRO A 104 -20.54 8.91 -19.64
C PRO A 104 -21.59 9.76 -18.95
N VAL A 105 -21.62 9.73 -17.61
CA VAL A 105 -22.50 10.54 -16.77
C VAL A 105 -21.66 11.29 -15.75
N PRO A 106 -21.93 12.58 -15.45
CA PRO A 106 -21.19 13.31 -14.43
C PRO A 106 -21.08 12.55 -13.11
N GLY A 107 -19.89 12.55 -12.52
CA GLY A 107 -19.58 11.93 -11.23
C GLY A 107 -19.03 10.51 -11.31
N ILE A 108 -19.29 9.76 -12.38
CA ILE A 108 -18.83 8.37 -12.50
C ILE A 108 -17.34 8.31 -12.89
N TYR A 109 -16.71 7.19 -12.56
CA TYR A 109 -15.40 6.83 -13.10
C TYR A 109 -15.55 5.86 -14.26
N VAL A 110 -14.78 6.09 -15.32
CA VAL A 110 -14.71 5.22 -16.49
C VAL A 110 -13.24 4.91 -16.80
N THR A 111 -13.00 3.77 -17.45
CA THR A 111 -11.65 3.41 -17.94
C THR A 111 -11.54 3.74 -19.42
N ILE A 112 -10.53 4.55 -19.77
CA ILE A 112 -10.24 4.98 -21.14
C ILE A 112 -8.76 4.66 -21.40
N ASP A 113 -8.47 3.82 -22.39
CA ASP A 113 -7.09 3.39 -22.73
C ASP A 113 -6.30 2.88 -21.51
N GLY A 114 -6.97 2.12 -20.64
CA GLY A 114 -6.39 1.58 -19.41
C GLY A 114 -6.23 2.59 -18.26
N GLN A 115 -6.61 3.86 -18.45
CA GLN A 115 -6.56 4.89 -17.41
C GLN A 115 -7.95 5.18 -16.86
N GLN A 116 -8.08 5.27 -15.53
CA GLN A 116 -9.31 5.74 -14.92
C GLN A 116 -9.45 7.25 -15.07
N ALA A 117 -10.66 7.70 -15.43
CA ALA A 117 -11.03 9.10 -15.50
C ALA A 117 -12.39 9.34 -14.86
N LYS A 118 -12.51 10.43 -14.09
CA LYS A 118 -13.79 10.91 -13.56
C LYS A 118 -14.47 11.78 -14.60
N ILE A 119 -15.71 11.45 -14.95
CA ILE A 119 -16.52 12.31 -15.83
C ILE A 119 -16.98 13.53 -15.02
N GLN A 120 -16.61 14.73 -15.47
CA GLN A 120 -17.01 15.99 -14.83
C GLN A 120 -18.29 16.54 -15.44
N SER A 121 -18.41 16.51 -16.77
CA SER A 121 -19.60 16.98 -17.47
C SER A 121 -19.72 16.34 -18.85
N VAL A 122 -20.96 16.31 -19.36
CA VAL A 122 -21.28 15.97 -20.74
C VAL A 122 -22.14 17.09 -21.30
N THR A 123 -21.68 17.76 -22.34
CA THR A 123 -22.35 18.94 -22.90
C THR A 123 -22.04 19.05 -24.39
N SER A 124 -23.06 19.26 -25.23
CA SER A 124 -22.90 19.51 -26.67
C SER A 124 -22.02 18.47 -27.39
N GLY A 125 -22.21 17.18 -27.10
CA GLY A 125 -21.42 16.09 -27.71
C GLY A 125 -19.96 16.01 -27.25
N ARG A 126 -19.58 16.76 -26.21
CA ARG A 126 -18.25 16.74 -25.59
C ARG A 126 -18.34 16.22 -24.16
N VAL A 127 -17.33 15.45 -23.77
CA VAL A 127 -17.19 14.89 -22.43
C VAL A 127 -15.94 15.49 -21.80
N ARG A 128 -16.11 16.14 -20.65
CA ARG A 128 -14.99 16.61 -19.83
C ARG A 128 -14.61 15.50 -18.86
N ALA A 129 -13.44 14.91 -19.05
CA ALA A 129 -12.94 13.79 -18.29
C ALA A 129 -11.66 14.17 -17.54
N ASP A 130 -11.59 13.83 -16.26
CA ASP A 130 -10.46 14.15 -15.38
C ASP A 130 -9.67 12.88 -15.05
N PHE A 131 -8.42 12.84 -15.52
CA PHE A 131 -7.50 11.71 -15.36
C PHE A 131 -6.57 11.86 -14.13
N ASN A 132 -6.81 12.85 -13.27
CA ASN A 132 -6.07 12.95 -12.01
C ASN A 132 -6.42 11.79 -11.06
N HIS A 133 -5.51 11.49 -10.14
CA HIS A 133 -5.82 10.61 -9.00
C HIS A 133 -7.08 11.12 -8.26
N PRO A 134 -8.00 10.26 -7.79
CA PRO A 134 -9.24 10.66 -7.11
C PRO A 134 -9.03 11.66 -5.95
N LEU A 135 -7.92 11.51 -5.24
CA LEU A 135 -7.52 12.34 -4.10
C LEU A 135 -6.53 13.47 -4.46
N ALA A 136 -6.24 13.70 -5.75
CA ALA A 136 -5.34 14.78 -6.16
C ALA A 136 -5.92 16.16 -5.81
N GLY A 137 -5.08 17.03 -5.26
CA GLY A 137 -5.46 18.36 -4.79
C GLY A 137 -6.24 18.35 -3.47
N LYS A 138 -6.49 17.19 -2.86
CA LYS A 138 -7.15 17.10 -1.55
C LYS A 138 -6.15 17.15 -0.41
N THR A 139 -6.48 17.96 0.59
CA THR A 139 -5.83 17.91 1.91
C THR A 139 -6.41 16.73 2.68
N LEU A 140 -5.56 15.94 3.30
CA LEU A 140 -5.95 14.73 4.03
C LEU A 140 -5.70 14.91 5.52
N LYS A 141 -6.53 14.28 6.35
CA LYS A 141 -6.31 14.16 7.79
C LYS A 141 -6.04 12.69 8.10
N TYR A 142 -4.97 12.42 8.83
CA TYR A 142 -4.62 11.09 9.27
C TYR A 142 -4.62 11.02 10.79
N TRP A 143 -5.23 9.97 11.33
CA TRP A 143 -4.88 9.43 12.64
C TRP A 143 -3.98 8.22 12.40
N VAL A 144 -2.87 8.11 13.12
CA VAL A 144 -1.92 7.00 13.00
C VAL A 144 -1.45 6.58 14.39
N LYS A 145 -1.28 5.27 14.60
CA LYS A 145 -0.68 4.69 15.80
C LYS A 145 0.42 3.72 15.44
N ILE A 146 1.60 3.88 16.03
CA ILE A 146 2.67 2.88 15.89
C ILE A 146 2.42 1.76 16.90
N THR A 147 1.94 0.62 16.44
CA THR A 147 1.57 -0.50 17.32
C THR A 147 2.76 -1.37 17.69
N LYS A 148 3.79 -1.44 16.83
CA LYS A 148 4.99 -2.24 17.09
C LYS A 148 6.20 -1.73 16.33
N HIS A 149 7.38 -1.77 16.94
CA HIS A 149 8.67 -1.74 16.25
C HIS A 149 9.22 -3.17 16.20
N ILE A 150 9.42 -3.68 14.98
CA ILE A 150 9.87 -5.05 14.73
C ILE A 150 11.39 -5.07 14.74
N THR A 151 11.96 -5.65 15.79
CA THR A 151 13.40 -5.81 15.95
C THR A 151 13.88 -7.22 15.58
N ASP A 152 13.03 -8.24 15.77
CA ASP A 152 13.34 -9.63 15.44
C ASP A 152 13.50 -9.83 13.92
N THR A 153 14.66 -10.34 13.51
CA THR A 153 15.00 -10.52 12.09
C THR A 153 14.04 -11.46 11.37
N LYS A 154 13.61 -12.54 12.03
CA LYS A 154 12.64 -13.48 11.44
C LYS A 154 11.31 -12.79 11.17
N GLU A 155 10.77 -12.06 12.15
CA GLU A 155 9.51 -11.31 11.99
C GLU A 155 9.63 -10.21 10.92
N LYS A 156 10.79 -9.55 10.80
CA LYS A 156 11.03 -8.57 9.70
C LYS A 156 10.87 -9.25 8.33
N ILE A 157 11.53 -10.41 8.14
CA ILE A 157 11.46 -11.18 6.89
C ILE A 157 10.02 -11.63 6.62
N GLU A 158 9.37 -12.25 7.61
CA GLU A 158 7.99 -12.73 7.50
C GLU A 158 7.02 -11.60 7.16
N SER A 159 7.19 -10.43 7.80
CA SER A 159 6.34 -9.26 7.55
C SER A 159 6.52 -8.72 6.13
N LEU A 160 7.77 -8.65 5.62
CA LEU A 160 8.03 -8.25 4.24
C LEU A 160 7.45 -9.23 3.23
N LEU A 161 7.67 -10.53 3.42
CA LEU A 161 7.10 -11.56 2.53
C LEU A 161 5.57 -11.45 2.50
N LYS A 162 4.93 -11.33 3.67
CA LYS A 162 3.48 -11.14 3.78
C LYS A 162 2.99 -9.86 3.09
N HIS A 163 3.74 -8.76 3.15
CA HIS A 163 3.41 -7.51 2.45
C HIS A 163 3.30 -7.74 0.93
N TYR A 164 4.18 -8.56 0.35
CA TYR A 164 4.13 -8.97 -1.05
C TYR A 164 3.25 -10.20 -1.32
N MET A 165 2.36 -10.55 -0.37
CA MET A 165 1.45 -11.70 -0.46
C MET A 165 2.17 -13.07 -0.59
N LEU A 166 3.42 -13.14 -0.16
CA LEU A 166 4.23 -14.36 -0.15
C LEU A 166 4.09 -15.06 1.21
N ASN A 167 3.30 -16.14 1.23
CA ASN A 167 3.05 -16.91 2.45
C ASN A 167 4.06 -18.06 2.61
N TYR A 168 5.34 -17.73 2.72
CA TYR A 168 6.42 -18.71 2.94
C TYR A 168 6.77 -18.82 4.41
N SER A 169 7.25 -20.00 4.81
CA SER A 169 7.81 -20.20 6.15
C SER A 169 9.24 -19.70 6.17
N VAL A 170 9.68 -19.15 7.30
CA VAL A 170 11.02 -18.57 7.45
C VAL A 170 11.73 -19.18 8.64
N GLU A 171 12.99 -19.55 8.42
CA GLU A 171 13.95 -19.82 9.49
C GLU A 171 15.16 -18.91 9.36
N VAL A 172 15.73 -18.55 10.51
CA VAL A 172 16.91 -17.69 10.58
C VAL A 172 17.97 -18.39 11.42
N GLN A 173 19.17 -18.51 10.87
CA GLN A 173 20.34 -19.11 11.50
C GLN A 173 21.50 -18.12 11.41
N GLY A 174 21.70 -17.31 12.45
CA GLY A 174 22.68 -16.22 12.43
C GLY A 174 22.37 -15.22 11.32
N ASN A 175 23.25 -15.12 10.33
CA ASN A 175 23.11 -14.22 9.17
C ASN A 175 22.50 -14.91 7.93
N LYS A 176 21.97 -16.12 8.08
CA LYS A 176 21.35 -16.90 7.01
C LYS A 176 19.83 -16.96 7.21
N ALA A 177 19.09 -16.64 6.15
CA ALA A 177 17.65 -16.85 6.07
C ALA A 177 17.34 -18.03 5.15
N ILE A 178 16.43 -18.90 5.60
CA ILE A 178 15.95 -20.06 4.84
C ILE A 178 14.46 -19.86 4.57
N ILE A 179 14.10 -19.70 3.30
CA ILE A 179 12.73 -19.47 2.85
C ILE A 179 12.13 -20.78 2.35
N ILE A 180 11.10 -21.26 3.04
CA ILE A 180 10.57 -22.60 2.85
C ILE A 180 9.16 -22.52 2.26
N ASN A 181 8.94 -23.22 1.17
CA ASN A 181 7.62 -23.33 0.54
C ASN A 181 7.24 -24.79 0.27
N LYS A 182 5.94 -25.05 0.03
CA LYS A 182 5.46 -26.38 -0.35
C LYS A 182 6.01 -26.82 -1.71
N LYS A 183 6.12 -25.88 -2.65
CA LYS A 183 6.67 -26.09 -4.00
C LYS A 183 7.93 -25.26 -4.16
N GLU A 184 8.75 -25.63 -5.14
CA GLU A 184 9.91 -24.82 -5.52
C GLU A 184 9.49 -23.39 -5.83
N ILE A 185 10.26 -22.42 -5.31
CA ILE A 185 10.02 -21.00 -5.55
C ILE A 185 10.67 -20.66 -6.89
N PRO A 186 9.95 -20.10 -7.87
CA PRO A 186 10.54 -19.78 -9.18
C PRO A 186 11.73 -18.83 -9.07
N ASN A 187 12.77 -19.03 -9.90
CA ASN A 187 14.00 -18.23 -9.89
C ASN A 187 13.79 -16.70 -9.91
N PRO A 188 12.86 -16.14 -10.72
CA PRO A 188 12.60 -14.70 -10.68
C PRO A 188 12.15 -14.22 -9.31
N LEU A 189 11.35 -15.03 -8.61
CA LEU A 189 10.84 -14.71 -7.28
C LEU A 189 11.92 -14.91 -6.22
N GLN A 190 12.76 -15.93 -6.34
CA GLN A 190 13.95 -16.08 -5.48
C GLN A 190 14.84 -14.84 -5.57
N LYS A 191 15.15 -14.39 -6.79
CA LYS A 191 15.97 -13.18 -7.00
C LYS A 191 15.32 -11.95 -6.38
N PHE A 192 14.03 -11.73 -6.62
CA PHE A 192 13.28 -10.65 -6.00
C PHE A 192 13.38 -10.67 -4.46
N ILE A 193 13.20 -11.84 -3.84
CA ILE A 193 13.32 -11.99 -2.39
C ILE A 193 14.75 -11.67 -1.93
N LYS A 194 15.79 -12.19 -2.61
CA LYS A 194 17.19 -11.89 -2.28
C LYS A 194 17.47 -10.39 -2.31
N ASP A 195 17.09 -9.72 -3.39
CA ASP A 195 17.31 -8.28 -3.59
C ASP A 195 16.58 -7.46 -2.53
N MET A 196 15.33 -7.83 -2.22
CA MET A 196 14.52 -7.19 -1.19
C MET A 196 15.12 -7.36 0.21
N LEU A 197 15.51 -8.58 0.59
CA LEU A 197 16.09 -8.85 1.92
C LEU A 197 17.46 -8.19 2.07
N SER A 198 18.32 -8.23 1.05
CA SER A 198 19.61 -7.54 1.05
C SER A 198 19.45 -6.03 1.26
N LYS A 199 18.44 -5.43 0.63
CA LYS A 199 18.17 -3.99 0.74
C LYS A 199 17.69 -3.57 2.13
N TRP A 200 16.76 -4.34 2.73
CA TRP A 200 16.05 -3.90 3.94
C TRP A 200 16.50 -4.59 5.22
N ILE A 201 17.19 -5.73 5.11
CA ILE A 201 17.67 -6.55 6.23
C ILE A 201 19.13 -6.93 5.95
N PRO A 202 20.06 -5.95 5.90
CA PRO A 202 21.45 -6.16 5.51
C PRO A 202 22.23 -7.08 6.47
N GLU A 203 21.70 -7.34 7.67
CA GLU A 203 22.25 -8.34 8.59
C GLU A 203 22.14 -9.78 8.05
N ILE A 204 21.22 -10.04 7.10
CA ILE A 204 21.10 -11.31 6.39
C ILE A 204 22.02 -11.29 5.15
N LYS A 205 23.07 -12.10 5.21
CA LYS A 205 24.09 -12.21 4.14
C LYS A 205 23.79 -13.34 3.16
N THR A 206 23.10 -14.38 3.62
CA THR A 206 22.80 -15.57 2.82
C THR A 206 21.31 -15.84 2.84
N VAL A 207 20.72 -16.07 1.67
CA VAL A 207 19.31 -16.46 1.54
C VAL A 207 19.23 -17.74 0.72
N GLU A 208 18.68 -18.77 1.34
CA GLU A 208 18.46 -20.08 0.74
C GLU A 208 16.97 -20.38 0.61
N PHE A 209 16.64 -21.26 -0.32
CA PHE A 209 15.27 -21.64 -0.65
C PHE A 209 15.14 -23.15 -0.55
N GLU A 210 14.13 -23.59 0.20
CA GLU A 210 13.88 -25.02 0.42
C GLU A 210 12.44 -25.38 0.08
N THR A 211 12.25 -26.62 -0.38
CA THR A 211 10.93 -27.26 -0.44
C THR A 211 10.72 -28.10 0.82
N LYS A 212 9.49 -28.12 1.34
CA LYS A 212 9.16 -28.93 2.54
C LYS A 212 9.51 -30.42 2.39
N GLU A 213 9.53 -30.96 1.17
CA GLU A 213 9.91 -32.35 0.90
C GLU A 213 11.40 -32.61 1.16
N ASN A 214 12.29 -31.67 0.84
CA ASN A 214 13.74 -31.84 1.05
C ASN A 214 14.11 -31.77 2.54
N LYS A 215 13.41 -30.94 3.31
CA LYS A 215 13.67 -30.76 4.75
C LYS A 215 13.43 -32.00 5.61
N THR A 216 12.56 -32.89 5.17
CA THR A 216 12.25 -34.13 5.90
C THR A 216 13.34 -35.19 5.69
N LYS A 217 14.10 -35.10 4.59
CA LYS A 217 15.17 -36.06 4.26
C LYS A 217 16.49 -35.79 4.97
N GLU A 218 16.74 -34.55 5.42
CA GLU A 218 17.97 -34.19 6.15
C GLU A 218 17.89 -34.43 7.68
N LYS A 219 16.72 -34.83 8.20
CA LYS A 219 16.51 -35.13 9.62
C LYS A 219 16.42 -36.63 9.95
N LEU A 220 16.69 -37.50 8.97
CA LEU A 220 16.82 -38.95 9.10
C LEU A 220 18.28 -39.35 8.87
#